data_AF-A0A060C451-F1
#
_entry.id   AF-A0A060C451-F1
#
_cell.length_a   1.000
_cell.length_b   1.000
_cell.length_c   1.000
_cell.angle_alpha   90.00
_cell.angle_beta   90.00
_cell.angle_gamma   90.00
#
_symmetry.space_group_name_H-M   'P 1'
#
loop_
_entity.id
_entity.type
_entity.pdbx_description
1 polymer ?
#
loop_
_entity_poly.entity_id
_entity_poly.type
_entity_poly.pdbx_seq_one_letter_code
_entity_poly.pdbx_strand_id
1 'polypeptide(L)'
;RRVNRLFARKLAPLLRQDDLIWIHDYHLIPLASELRAMGCRNRMGFFLHVPLPPHQILAAIPQHEWLMRSLFAYDVIGLQSQTDVTHFSRYVLNEAKAERLDEDRYRAFNGTVVVKAWPISIDVDDFQQLAQGREAIETFQTMRAQYHN
;
A
#
# COMPACT_ATOMS: atom_id res chain seq x y z
N ARG A 1 0.61 -15.57 -6.29
CA ARG A 1 0.51 -15.35 -7.75
C ARG A 1 -0.87 -15.71 -8.35
N ARG A 2 -1.37 -16.96 -8.22
CA ARG A 2 -2.66 -17.39 -8.84
C ARG A 2 -3.85 -16.46 -8.57
N VAL A 3 -4.01 -15.97 -7.34
CA VAL A 3 -5.08 -15.05 -6.96
C VAL A 3 -4.94 -13.70 -7.68
N ASN A 4 -3.78 -13.06 -7.62
CA ASN A 4 -3.53 -11.78 -8.29
C ASN A 4 -3.75 -11.86 -9.81
N ARG A 5 -3.33 -12.96 -10.45
CA ARG A 5 -3.61 -13.18 -11.88
C ARG A 5 -5.11 -13.32 -12.17
N LEU A 6 -5.88 -13.96 -11.27
CA LEU A 6 -7.33 -14.03 -11.39
C LEU A 6 -7.97 -12.65 -11.27
N PHE A 7 -7.55 -11.85 -10.28
CA PHE A 7 -7.99 -10.46 -10.13
C PHE A 7 -7.69 -9.64 -11.39
N ALA A 8 -6.45 -9.69 -11.90
CA ALA A 8 -6.06 -8.99 -13.12
C ALA A 8 -6.93 -9.40 -14.33
N ARG A 9 -7.18 -10.70 -14.53
CA ARG A 9 -8.04 -11.19 -15.62
C ARG A 9 -9.48 -10.71 -15.54
N LYS A 10 -10.00 -10.49 -14.32
CA LYS A 10 -11.36 -10.01 -14.10
C LYS A 10 -11.46 -8.50 -14.22
N LEU A 11 -10.41 -7.78 -13.79
CA LEU A 11 -10.37 -6.33 -13.83
C LEU A 11 -10.06 -5.79 -15.23
N ALA A 12 -9.08 -6.37 -15.94
CA ALA A 12 -8.59 -5.83 -17.21
C ALA A 12 -9.67 -5.53 -18.27
N PRO A 13 -10.71 -6.38 -18.48
CA PRO A 13 -11.78 -6.08 -19.43
C PRO A 13 -12.69 -4.92 -19.03
N LEU A 14 -12.66 -4.50 -17.76
CA LEU A 14 -13.48 -3.42 -17.23
C LEU A 14 -12.78 -2.06 -17.27
N LEU A 15 -11.45 -2.05 -17.49
CA LEU A 15 -10.64 -0.85 -17.48
C LEU A 15 -10.77 -0.09 -18.79
N ARG A 16 -10.96 1.22 -18.68
CA ARG A 16 -10.77 2.19 -19.77
C ARG A 16 -9.33 2.69 -19.74
N GLN A 17 -8.86 3.22 -20.87
CA GLN A 17 -7.47 3.66 -21.02
C GLN A 17 -7.03 4.74 -20.01
N ASP A 18 -7.97 5.60 -19.62
CA ASP A 18 -7.70 6.76 -18.75
C ASP A 18 -8.03 6.51 -17.28
N ASP A 19 -8.48 5.29 -16.92
CA ASP A 19 -8.78 4.96 -15.53
C ASP A 19 -7.51 5.01 -14.68
N LEU A 20 -7.64 5.59 -13.48
CA LEU A 20 -6.64 5.53 -12.42
C LEU A 20 -6.95 4.31 -11.55
N ILE A 21 -5.96 3.44 -11.37
CA ILE A 21 -6.13 2.23 -10.56
C ILE A 21 -5.41 2.44 -9.23
N TRP A 22 -6.14 2.34 -8.13
CA TRP A 22 -5.56 2.42 -6.79
C TRP A 22 -5.72 1.08 -6.08
N ILE A 23 -4.58 0.45 -5.78
CA ILE A 23 -4.50 -0.89 -5.20
C ILE A 23 -4.12 -0.74 -3.73
N HIS A 24 -4.79 -1.49 -2.86
CA HIS A 24 -4.57 -1.42 -1.43
C HIS A 24 -4.09 -2.76 -0.87
N ASP A 25 -3.14 -2.65 0.04
CA ASP A 25 -2.69 -3.70 0.96
C ASP A 25 -1.85 -4.84 0.38
N TYR A 26 -1.07 -5.51 1.24
CA TYR A 26 0.03 -6.38 0.85
C TYR A 26 -0.38 -7.59 -0.01
N HIS A 27 -1.61 -8.07 0.16
CA HIS A 27 -2.18 -9.20 -0.59
C HIS A 27 -2.14 -8.98 -2.11
N LEU A 28 -2.21 -7.72 -2.54
CA LEU A 28 -2.34 -7.31 -3.94
C LEU A 28 -1.07 -6.69 -4.53
N ILE A 29 0.07 -6.76 -3.82
CA ILE A 29 1.36 -6.27 -4.35
C ILE A 29 1.64 -6.76 -5.78
N PRO A 30 1.43 -8.04 -6.15
CA PRO A 30 1.70 -8.52 -7.51
C PRO A 30 0.74 -8.04 -8.59
N LEU A 31 -0.38 -7.39 -8.24
CA LEU A 31 -1.47 -7.09 -9.16
C LEU A 31 -1.02 -6.20 -10.33
N ALA A 32 -0.24 -5.14 -10.07
CA ALA A 32 0.26 -4.29 -11.14
C ALA A 32 1.12 -5.05 -12.15
N SER A 33 2.01 -5.95 -11.70
CA SER A 33 2.81 -6.76 -12.62
C SER A 33 1.95 -7.64 -13.52
N GLU A 34 0.90 -8.25 -12.97
CA GLU A 34 -0.04 -9.07 -13.74
C GLU A 34 -0.82 -8.22 -14.75
N LEU A 35 -1.26 -7.01 -14.37
CA LEU A 35 -1.95 -6.07 -15.27
C LEU A 35 -1.02 -5.56 -16.38
N ARG A 36 0.23 -5.20 -16.05
CA ARG A 36 1.25 -4.78 -17.03
C ARG A 36 1.56 -5.91 -18.02
N ALA A 37 1.66 -7.15 -17.55
CA ALA A 37 1.85 -8.33 -18.40
C ALA A 37 0.68 -8.59 -19.36
N MET A 38 -0.54 -8.12 -19.03
CA MET A 38 -1.71 -8.15 -19.90
C MET A 38 -1.81 -6.91 -20.82
N GLY A 39 -0.81 -6.03 -20.81
CA GLY A 39 -0.78 -4.84 -21.65
C GLY A 39 -1.48 -3.61 -21.08
N CYS A 40 -1.94 -3.64 -19.82
CA CYS A 40 -2.56 -2.47 -19.19
C CYS A 40 -1.53 -1.35 -19.01
N ARG A 41 -1.84 -0.15 -19.53
CA ARG A 41 -0.97 1.04 -19.46
C ARG A 41 -1.47 2.13 -18.52
N ASN A 42 -2.60 1.88 -17.85
CA ASN A 42 -3.19 2.78 -16.85
C ASN A 42 -2.17 3.23 -15.82
N ARG A 43 -2.37 4.42 -15.27
CA ARG A 43 -1.62 4.87 -14.10
C ARG A 43 -2.10 4.08 -12.89
N MET A 44 -1.17 3.53 -12.13
CA MET A 44 -1.44 2.65 -11.00
C MET A 44 -0.71 3.13 -9.74
N GLY A 45 -1.49 3.36 -8.68
CA GLY A 45 -0.99 3.62 -7.34
C GLY A 45 -1.16 2.40 -6.44
N PHE A 46 -0.24 2.20 -5.50
CA PHE A 46 -0.34 1.21 -4.44
C PHE A 46 -0.30 1.90 -3.08
N PHE A 47 -1.07 1.43 -2.09
CA PHE A 47 -0.97 1.90 -0.72
C PHE A 47 -0.84 0.73 0.26
N LEU A 48 0.20 0.75 1.10
CA LEU A 48 0.40 -0.25 2.16
C LEU A 48 -0.16 0.25 3.48
N HIS A 49 -1.18 -0.44 3.99
CA HIS A 49 -1.85 -0.07 5.24
C HIS A 49 -1.09 -0.48 6.49
N VAL A 50 -0.34 -1.58 6.41
CA VAL A 50 0.51 -2.08 7.50
C VAL A 50 1.89 -1.41 7.46
N PRO A 51 2.61 -1.32 8.59
CA PRO A 51 3.98 -0.82 8.60
C PRO A 51 4.88 -1.61 7.65
N LEU A 52 5.77 -0.91 6.95
CA LEU A 52 6.76 -1.56 6.11
C LEU A 52 7.89 -2.10 7.01
N PRO A 53 8.23 -3.41 6.93
CA PRO A 53 9.29 -3.96 7.75
C PRO A 53 10.62 -3.24 7.52
N PRO A 54 11.51 -3.18 8.53
CA PRO A 54 12.86 -2.66 8.33
C PRO A 54 13.58 -3.35 7.18
N HIS A 55 14.39 -2.60 6.43
CA HIS A 55 15.08 -3.08 5.21
C HIS A 55 15.82 -4.43 5.38
N GLN A 56 16.46 -4.68 6.52
CA GLN A 56 17.13 -5.97 6.80
C GLN A 56 16.14 -7.13 6.88
N ILE A 57 14.96 -6.90 7.46
CA ILE A 57 13.89 -7.90 7.53
C ILE A 57 13.28 -8.11 6.14
N LEU A 58 13.07 -7.04 5.37
CA LEU A 58 12.64 -7.16 3.97
C LEU A 58 13.63 -7.99 3.14
N ALA A 59 14.94 -7.78 3.31
CA ALA A 59 15.97 -8.54 2.60
C ALA A 59 16.01 -10.03 3.02
N ALA A 60 15.59 -10.35 4.24
CA ALA A 60 15.50 -11.72 4.72
C ALA A 60 14.28 -12.49 4.17
N ILE A 61 13.29 -11.81 3.58
CA ILE A 61 12.09 -12.48 3.03
C ILE A 61 12.50 -13.32 1.81
N PRO A 62 12.11 -14.61 1.74
CA PRO A 62 12.30 -15.40 0.53
C PRO A 62 11.64 -14.70 -0.67
N GLN A 63 12.39 -14.53 -1.76
CA GLN A 63 11.93 -13.86 -2.98
C GLN A 63 11.67 -12.35 -2.80
N HIS A 64 12.35 -11.68 -1.86
CA HIS A 64 12.29 -10.24 -1.66
C HIS A 64 12.47 -9.43 -2.96
N GLU A 65 13.40 -9.84 -3.84
CA GLU A 65 13.62 -9.15 -5.12
C GLU A 65 12.38 -9.19 -6.00
N TRP A 66 11.68 -10.34 -6.05
CA TRP A 66 10.43 -10.45 -6.81
C TRP A 66 9.33 -9.58 -6.22
N LEU A 67 9.23 -9.51 -4.89
CA LEU A 67 8.29 -8.63 -4.20
C LEU A 67 8.53 -7.16 -4.58
N MET A 68 9.78 -6.70 -4.53
CA MET A 68 10.11 -5.33 -4.89
C MET A 68 9.97 -5.05 -6.37
N ARG A 69 10.36 -5.97 -7.25
CA ARG A 69 10.07 -5.89 -8.69
C ARG A 69 8.58 -5.71 -8.95
N SER A 70 7.74 -6.37 -8.15
CA SER A 70 6.28 -6.20 -8.25
C SER A 70 5.82 -4.81 -7.84
N LEU A 71 6.42 -4.24 -6.79
CA LEU A 71 6.17 -2.86 -6.36
C LEU A 71 6.64 -1.83 -7.40
N PHE A 72 7.73 -2.09 -8.13
CA PHE A 72 8.20 -1.22 -9.21
C PHE A 72 7.32 -1.27 -10.48
N ALA A 73 6.28 -2.12 -10.51
CA ALA A 73 5.28 -2.09 -11.58
C ALA A 73 4.20 -1.01 -11.37
N TYR A 74 4.14 -0.41 -10.17
CA TYR A 74 3.30 0.76 -9.86
C TYR A 74 4.04 2.06 -10.19
N ASP A 75 3.27 3.11 -10.46
CA ASP A 75 3.79 4.46 -10.70
C ASP A 75 4.01 5.22 -9.38
N VAL A 76 3.16 4.95 -8.37
CA VAL A 76 3.20 5.56 -7.04
C VAL A 76 2.99 4.51 -5.96
N ILE A 77 3.77 4.59 -4.88
CA ILE A 77 3.60 3.81 -3.65
C ILE A 77 3.38 4.78 -2.49
N GLY A 78 2.26 4.61 -1.80
CA GLY A 78 1.96 5.27 -0.53
C GLY A 78 2.21 4.36 0.66
N LEU A 79 2.80 4.93 1.70
CA LEU A 79 3.11 4.30 2.98
C LEU A 79 2.53 5.14 4.13
N GLN A 80 2.43 4.58 5.33
CA GLN A 80 1.83 5.28 6.47
C GLN A 80 2.74 6.37 7.04
N SER A 81 4.06 6.13 7.09
CA SER A 81 4.99 7.00 7.81
C SER A 81 6.29 7.27 7.05
N GLN A 82 6.99 8.33 7.45
CA GLN A 82 8.32 8.64 6.93
C GLN A 82 9.36 7.56 7.27
N THR A 83 9.14 6.84 8.39
CA THR A 83 9.97 5.68 8.77
C THR A 83 9.83 4.56 7.74
N ASP A 84 8.60 4.28 7.27
CA ASP A 84 8.36 3.28 6.23
C ASP A 84 9.04 3.67 4.90
N VAL A 85 8.94 4.95 4.52
CA VAL A 85 9.65 5.49 3.33
C VAL A 85 11.16 5.30 3.48
N THR A 86 11.70 5.54 4.67
CA THR A 86 13.12 5.33 4.97
C THR A 86 13.52 3.86 4.86
N HIS A 87 12.69 2.94 5.36
CA HIS A 87 12.91 1.50 5.19
C HIS A 87 12.90 1.09 3.72
N PHE A 88 11.93 1.57 2.95
CA PHE A 88 11.84 1.33 1.51
C PHE A 88 13.10 1.84 0.80
N SER A 89 13.47 3.11 1.02
CA SER A 89 14.63 3.75 0.41
C SER A 89 15.92 2.98 0.71
N ARG A 90 16.13 2.56 1.97
CA ARG A 90 17.33 1.79 2.34
C ARG A 90 17.38 0.46 1.64
N TYR A 91 16.25 -0.24 1.57
CA TYR A 91 16.18 -1.50 0.83
C TYR A 91 16.53 -1.30 -0.65
N VAL A 92 15.87 -0.37 -1.34
CA VAL A 92 16.02 -0.26 -2.80
C VAL A 92 17.41 0.23 -3.21
N LEU A 93 18.04 1.08 -2.40
CA LEU A 93 19.41 1.52 -2.64
C LEU A 93 20.43 0.40 -2.37
N ASN A 94 20.25 -0.37 -1.29
CA ASN A 94 21.24 -1.37 -0.87
C ASN A 94 21.09 -2.70 -1.61
N GLU A 95 19.86 -3.20 -1.75
CA GLU A 95 19.57 -4.53 -2.30
C GLU A 95 19.26 -4.46 -3.79
N ALA A 96 18.34 -3.56 -4.19
CA ALA A 96 17.91 -3.45 -5.58
C ALA A 96 18.85 -2.60 -6.47
N LYS A 97 19.86 -1.96 -5.86
CA LYS A 97 20.79 -1.01 -6.52
C LYS A 97 20.04 0.04 -7.35
N ALA A 98 18.93 0.54 -6.83
CA ALA A 98 18.09 1.52 -7.50
C ALA A 98 18.85 2.84 -7.71
N GLU A 99 18.63 3.47 -8.85
CA GLU A 99 19.02 4.85 -9.10
C GLU A 99 17.99 5.77 -8.42
N ARG A 100 18.46 6.69 -7.57
CA ARG A 100 17.61 7.75 -7.00
C ARG A 100 17.57 8.92 -7.96
N LEU A 101 16.38 9.23 -8.49
CA LEU A 101 16.19 10.29 -9.48
C LEU A 101 15.92 11.64 -8.83
N ASP A 102 15.25 11.66 -7.68
CA ASP A 102 14.97 12.84 -6.86
C ASP A 102 14.70 12.42 -5.40
N GLU A 103 14.04 13.28 -4.61
CA GLU A 103 13.76 12.99 -3.20
C GLU A 103 12.90 11.73 -3.00
N ASP A 104 11.88 11.52 -3.84
CA ASP A 104 10.83 10.51 -3.64
C ASP A 104 10.78 9.46 -4.75
N ARG A 105 11.57 9.61 -5.81
CA ARG A 105 11.50 8.81 -7.03
C ARG A 105 12.73 7.94 -7.23
N TYR A 106 12.48 6.67 -7.50
CA TYR A 106 13.48 5.63 -7.63
C TYR A 106 13.29 4.87 -8.94
N ARG A 107 14.40 4.50 -9.60
CA ARG A 107 14.42 3.68 -10.81
C ARG A 107 15.17 2.38 -10.57
N ALA A 108 14.49 1.26 -10.78
CA ALA A 108 15.04 -0.09 -10.74
C ALA A 108 14.11 -1.04 -11.48
N PHE A 109 14.56 -2.25 -11.79
CA PHE A 109 13.73 -3.30 -12.39
C PHE A 109 12.96 -2.88 -13.67
N ASN A 110 13.52 -1.96 -14.46
CA ASN A 110 12.89 -1.34 -15.63
C ASN A 110 11.62 -0.52 -15.34
N GLY A 111 11.39 -0.16 -14.08
CA GLY A 111 10.31 0.71 -13.63
C GLY A 111 10.85 1.98 -12.96
N THR A 112 9.99 2.97 -12.81
CA THR A 112 10.25 4.17 -12.02
C THR A 112 9.04 4.39 -11.13
N VAL A 113 9.28 4.58 -9.84
CA VAL A 113 8.21 4.69 -8.83
C VAL A 113 8.46 5.89 -7.92
N VAL A 114 7.39 6.61 -7.60
CA VAL A 114 7.36 7.65 -6.56
C VAL A 114 6.90 7.03 -5.25
N VAL A 115 7.58 7.31 -4.14
CA VAL A 115 7.27 6.74 -2.82
C VAL A 115 7.13 7.84 -1.78
N LYS A 116 5.96 7.92 -1.12
CA LYS A 116 5.69 8.93 -0.08
C LYS A 116 4.91 8.38 1.10
N ALA A 117 4.99 9.12 2.21
CA ALA A 117 4.15 8.91 3.38
C ALA A 117 2.84 9.70 3.23
N TRP A 118 1.70 9.00 3.28
CA TRP A 118 0.37 9.56 3.38
C TRP A 118 -0.39 8.82 4.50
N PRO A 119 -0.32 9.29 5.75
CA PRO A 119 -0.97 8.61 6.86
C PRO A 119 -2.48 8.59 6.63
N ILE A 120 -3.09 7.41 6.70
CA ILE A 120 -4.54 7.31 6.68
C ILE A 120 -5.08 7.88 8.00
N SER A 121 -6.15 8.67 7.90
CA SER A 121 -6.90 9.16 9.06
C SER A 121 -8.34 8.68 8.93
N ILE A 122 -9.03 8.62 10.07
CA ILE A 122 -10.49 8.59 10.07
C ILE A 122 -11.03 10.00 9.87
N ASP A 123 -12.27 10.09 9.39
CA ASP A 123 -13.06 11.31 9.54
C ASP A 123 -13.34 11.49 11.03
N VAL A 124 -12.61 12.41 11.65
CA VAL A 124 -12.67 12.64 13.09
C VAL A 124 -14.01 13.24 13.48
N ASP A 125 -14.59 14.08 12.64
CA ASP A 125 -15.81 14.82 12.95
C ASP A 125 -17.02 13.89 12.93
N ASP A 126 -17.13 13.04 11.91
CA ASP A 126 -18.19 12.02 11.83
C ASP A 126 -18.06 10.99 12.97
N PHE A 127 -16.82 10.57 13.29
CA PHE A 127 -16.58 9.64 14.38
C PHE A 127 -16.93 10.24 15.76
N GLN A 128 -16.63 11.53 15.97
CA GLN A 128 -17.02 12.23 17.19
C GLN A 128 -18.55 12.35 17.32
N GLN A 129 -19.26 12.65 16.23
CA GLN A 129 -20.73 12.70 16.24
C GLN A 129 -21.35 11.34 16.56
N LEU A 130 -20.83 10.27 15.95
CA LEU A 130 -21.22 8.88 16.27
C LEU A 130 -20.99 8.53 17.74
N ALA A 131 -19.86 8.93 18.31
CA ALA A 131 -19.54 8.69 19.72
C ALA A 131 -20.49 9.44 20.69
N GLN A 132 -21.10 10.53 20.26
CA GLN A 132 -22.11 11.28 21.02
C GLN A 132 -23.53 10.75 20.80
N GLY A 133 -23.72 9.74 19.95
CA GLY A 133 -25.00 9.07 19.74
C GLY A 133 -25.53 8.44 21.03
N ARG A 134 -26.86 8.48 21.21
CA ARG A 134 -27.53 7.95 22.40
C ARG A 134 -27.14 6.49 22.70
N GLU A 135 -27.10 5.65 21.67
CA GLU A 135 -26.72 4.23 21.78
C GLU A 135 -25.26 4.03 22.22
N ALA A 136 -24.34 4.88 21.75
CA ALA A 136 -22.93 4.86 22.15
C ALA A 136 -22.78 5.25 23.64
N ILE A 137 -23.53 6.27 24.09
CA ILE A 137 -23.53 6.72 25.48
C ILE A 137 -24.14 5.65 26.41
N GLU A 138 -25.28 5.06 26.03
CA GLU A 138 -25.95 4.01 26.81
C GLU A 138 -25.08 2.74 26.93
N THR A 139 -24.38 2.37 25.84
CA THR A 139 -23.41 1.27 25.84
C THR A 139 -22.22 1.56 26.73
N PHE A 140 -21.66 2.78 26.64
CA PHE A 140 -20.54 3.21 27.49
C PHE A 140 -20.91 3.17 28.98
N GLN A 141 -22.09 3.68 29.35
CA GLN A 141 -22.57 3.67 30.74
C GLN A 141 -22.76 2.24 31.26
N THR A 142 -23.32 1.36 30.42
CA THR A 142 -23.54 -0.05 30.76
C THR A 142 -22.22 -0.79 30.98
N MET A 143 -21.25 -0.63 30.06
CA MET A 143 -19.91 -1.22 30.22
C MET A 143 -19.19 -0.67 31.46
N ARG A 144 -19.28 0.66 31.71
CA ARG A 144 -18.67 1.26 32.90
C ARG A 144 -19.25 0.70 34.19
N ALA A 145 -20.56 0.47 34.25
CA ALA A 145 -21.21 -0.12 35.42
C ALA A 145 -20.88 -1.61 35.63
N GLN A 146 -20.61 -2.35 34.56
CA GLN A 146 -20.29 -3.79 34.63
C GLN A 146 -18.84 -4.08 34.98
N TYR A 147 -17.90 -3.21 34.58
CA TYR A 147 -16.46 -3.49 34.68
C TYR A 147 -15.69 -2.57 35.64
N HIS A 148 -16.35 -1.64 36.32
CA HIS A 148 -15.80 -0.98 37.52
C HIS A 148 -16.27 -1.70 38.79
N ASN A 149 -15.57 -2.79 39.13
CA ASN A 149 -15.46 -3.35 40.48
C ASN A 149 -13.99 -3.44 40.86
#